data_AF-A0A839I7G8-F1
#
_entry.id   AF-A0A839I7G8-F1
#
_cell.length_a   1.000
_cell.length_b   1.000
_cell.length_c   1.000
_cell.angle_alpha   90.00
_cell.angle_beta   90.00
_cell.angle_gamma   90.00
#
_symmetry.space_group_name_H-M   'P 1'
#
loop_
_entity.id
_entity.type
_entity.pdbx_description
1 polymer ?
#
loop_
_entity_poly.entity_id
_entity_poly.type
_entity_poly.pdbx_seq_one_letter_code
_entity_poly.pdbx_strand_id
1 'polypeptide(L)'
;MIYNPKQLANYLKLIRTKHNLTQTELAKKVGVKQSTLSSFENHPETTQLQTLFKILHALEVHCIIQEQVPTSLDDNPDDEVW
;
A
#
# COMPACT_ATOMS: atom_id res chain seq x y z
N MET A 1 2.34 4.82 7.96
CA MET A 1 1.69 5.69 6.94
C MET A 1 2.50 5.65 5.66
N ILE A 2 1.83 5.63 4.51
CA ILE A 2 2.43 5.63 3.17
C ILE A 2 1.99 6.91 2.49
N TYR A 3 2.94 7.74 2.03
CA TYR A 3 2.69 9.08 1.52
C TYR A 3 3.01 9.24 0.03
N ASN A 4 3.66 8.25 -0.60
CA ASN A 4 3.97 8.30 -2.02
C ASN A 4 4.07 6.89 -2.65
N PRO A 5 4.01 6.79 -3.99
CA PRO A 5 4.05 5.50 -4.69
C PRO A 5 5.30 4.68 -4.39
N LYS A 6 6.46 5.32 -4.21
CA LYS A 6 7.74 4.62 -3.96
C LYS A 6 7.76 3.91 -2.61
N GLN A 7 7.23 4.57 -1.56
CA GLN A 7 7.05 3.95 -0.25
C GLN A 7 6.14 2.73 -0.33
N LEU A 8 5.01 2.83 -1.06
CA LEU A 8 4.10 1.71 -1.25
C LEU A 8 4.77 0.54 -1.97
N ALA A 9 5.43 0.81 -3.10
CA ALA A 9 6.10 -0.21 -3.89
C ALA A 9 7.21 -0.93 -3.12
N ASN A 10 8.03 -0.18 -2.37
CA ASN A 10 9.07 -0.75 -1.52
C ASN A 10 8.47 -1.65 -0.42
N TYR A 11 7.36 -1.23 0.19
CA TYR A 11 6.69 -2.01 1.22
C TYR A 11 6.09 -3.31 0.66
N LEU A 12 5.39 -3.25 -0.48
CA LEU A 12 4.85 -4.45 -1.12
C LEU A 12 5.95 -5.39 -1.64
N LYS A 13 7.06 -4.85 -2.15
CA LYS A 13 8.25 -5.64 -2.51
C LYS A 13 8.80 -6.39 -1.29
N LEU A 14 8.90 -5.72 -0.14
CA LEU A 14 9.36 -6.35 1.10
C LEU A 14 8.45 -7.51 1.51
N ILE A 15 7.13 -7.32 1.48
CA ILE A 15 6.15 -8.39 1.77
C ILE A 15 6.34 -9.56 0.80
N ARG A 16 6.42 -9.29 -0.51
CA ARG A 16 6.68 -10.33 -1.52
C ARG A 16 7.94 -11.14 -1.18
N THR A 17 9.05 -10.48 -0.86
CA THR A 17 10.31 -11.15 -0.53
C THR A 17 10.24 -11.92 0.78
N LYS A 18 9.50 -11.44 1.79
CA LYS A 18 9.26 -12.18 3.04
C LYS A 18 8.47 -13.46 2.83
N HIS A 19 7.59 -13.48 1.83
CA HIS A 19 6.86 -14.68 1.41
C HIS A 19 7.68 -15.59 0.48
N ASN A 20 8.98 -15.29 0.25
CA ASN A 20 9.86 -16.01 -0.67
C ASN A 20 9.33 -16.13 -2.11
N LEU A 21 8.46 -15.20 -2.52
CA LEU A 21 7.92 -15.18 -3.87
C LEU A 21 8.84 -14.41 -4.80
N THR A 22 9.16 -14.96 -5.96
CA THR A 22 9.77 -14.23 -7.07
C THR A 22 8.75 -13.29 -7.71
N GLN A 23 9.23 -12.34 -8.52
CA GLN A 23 8.33 -11.48 -9.30
C GLN A 23 7.47 -12.30 -10.28
N THR A 24 8.05 -13.33 -10.91
CA THR A 24 7.32 -14.20 -11.84
C THR A 24 6.19 -14.96 -11.16
N GLU A 25 6.43 -15.51 -9.97
CA GLU A 25 5.41 -16.26 -9.23
C GLU A 25 4.25 -15.36 -8.81
N LEU A 26 4.54 -14.18 -8.25
CA LEU A 26 3.50 -13.25 -7.85
C LEU A 26 2.69 -12.75 -9.05
N ALA A 27 3.38 -12.40 -10.15
CA ALA A 27 2.73 -11.91 -11.36
C ALA A 27 1.77 -12.96 -11.97
N LYS A 28 2.15 -14.24 -11.93
CA LYS A 28 1.30 -15.36 -12.37
C LYS A 28 0.04 -15.51 -11.53
N LYS A 29 0.11 -15.35 -10.19
CA LYS A 29 -1.07 -15.46 -9.30
C LYS A 29 -2.21 -14.54 -9.70
N VAL A 30 -1.91 -13.38 -10.29
CA VAL A 30 -2.92 -12.34 -10.61
C VAL A 30 -2.96 -11.94 -12.08
N GLY A 31 -2.38 -12.78 -12.94
CA GLY A 31 -2.48 -12.64 -14.40
C GLY A 31 -1.88 -11.34 -14.94
N VAL A 32 -0.76 -10.88 -14.37
CA VAL A 32 0.02 -9.74 -14.89
C VAL A 32 1.35 -10.23 -15.45
N LYS A 33 1.98 -9.43 -16.31
CA LYS A 33 3.34 -9.74 -16.80
C LYS A 33 4.34 -9.53 -15.67
N GLN A 34 5.40 -10.34 -15.59
CA GLN A 34 6.49 -10.11 -14.65
C GLN A 34 7.13 -8.73 -14.84
N SER A 35 7.24 -8.25 -16.09
CA SER A 35 7.72 -6.90 -16.40
C SER A 35 6.83 -5.80 -15.81
N THR A 36 5.53 -6.02 -15.73
CA THR A 36 4.59 -5.11 -15.06
C THR A 36 4.88 -5.02 -13.57
N LEU A 37 5.11 -6.16 -12.90
CA LEU A 37 5.49 -6.17 -11.49
C LEU A 37 6.86 -5.54 -11.24
N SER A 38 7.84 -5.83 -12.10
CA SER A 38 9.16 -5.19 -12.04
C SER A 38 9.06 -3.67 -12.22
N SER A 39 8.23 -3.20 -13.16
CA SER A 39 7.98 -1.77 -13.36
C SER A 39 7.36 -1.16 -12.12
N PHE A 40 6.37 -1.80 -11.50
CA PHE A 40 5.79 -1.32 -10.25
C PHE A 40 6.83 -1.20 -9.14
N GLU A 41 7.68 -2.22 -8.94
CA GLU A 41 8.70 -2.19 -7.86
C GLU A 41 9.78 -1.12 -8.06
N ASN A 42 10.12 -0.81 -9.31
CA ASN A 42 11.22 0.10 -9.63
C ASN A 42 10.75 1.52 -9.96
N HIS A 43 9.65 1.67 -10.70
CA HIS A 43 9.08 2.92 -11.24
C HIS A 43 7.55 2.98 -11.02
N PRO A 44 7.08 3.09 -9.77
CA PRO A 44 5.66 3.00 -9.43
C PRO A 44 4.82 4.20 -9.88
N GLU A 45 5.43 5.30 -10.31
CA GLU A 45 4.77 6.59 -10.57
C GLU A 45 3.68 6.50 -11.64
N THR A 46 3.84 5.58 -12.60
CA THR A 46 2.91 5.38 -13.72
C THR A 46 2.09 4.09 -13.59
N THR A 47 2.16 3.42 -12.43
CA THR A 47 1.41 2.17 -12.23
C THR A 47 -0.08 2.45 -12.19
N GLN A 48 -0.83 1.77 -13.06
CA GLN A 48 -2.29 1.84 -13.06
C GLN A 48 -2.85 1.29 -11.74
N LEU A 49 -3.86 1.97 -11.19
CA LEU A 49 -4.50 1.59 -9.93
C LEU A 49 -5.05 0.15 -9.96
N GLN A 50 -5.57 -0.31 -11.11
CA GLN A 50 -6.00 -1.69 -11.29
C GLN A 50 -4.85 -2.71 -11.07
N THR A 51 -3.65 -2.40 -11.56
CA THR A 51 -2.46 -3.23 -11.36
C THR A 51 -2.06 -3.26 -9.88
N LEU A 52 -2.12 -2.11 -9.19
CA LEU A 52 -1.86 -2.05 -7.75
C LEU A 52 -2.81 -2.97 -6.98
N PHE A 53 -4.11 -2.90 -7.23
CA PHE A 53 -5.08 -3.78 -6.55
C PHE A 53 -4.89 -5.27 -6.87
N LYS A 54 -4.50 -5.61 -8.10
CA LYS A 54 -4.09 -6.98 -8.43
C LYS A 54 -2.89 -7.42 -7.58
N ILE A 55 -1.88 -6.58 -7.43
CA ILE A 55 -0.68 -6.90 -6.62
C ILE A 55 -1.05 -7.05 -5.13
N LEU A 56 -1.89 -6.16 -4.60
CA LEU A 56 -2.40 -6.25 -3.22
C LEU A 56 -3.12 -7.58 -2.98
N HIS A 57 -4.03 -7.96 -3.89
CA HIS A 57 -4.73 -9.24 -3.85
C HIS A 57 -3.76 -10.43 -3.93
N ALA A 58 -2.75 -10.38 -4.81
CA ALA A 58 -1.73 -11.42 -4.95
C ALA A 58 -0.91 -11.67 -3.67
N LEU A 59 -0.74 -10.61 -2.87
CA LEU A 59 0.02 -10.60 -1.63
C LEU A 59 -0.86 -10.81 -0.39
N GLU A 60 -2.18 -10.95 -0.56
CA GLU A 60 -3.16 -11.03 0.54
C GLU A 60 -3.07 -9.80 1.47
N VAL A 61 -2.88 -8.62 0.88
CA VAL A 61 -2.77 -7.34 1.60
C VAL A 61 -4.01 -6.49 1.34
N HIS A 62 -4.54 -5.87 2.41
CA HIS A 62 -5.63 -4.92 2.34
C HIS A 62 -5.13 -3.48 2.50
N CYS A 63 -5.78 -2.55 1.81
CA CYS A 63 -5.58 -1.11 2.00
C CYS A 63 -6.78 -0.55 2.75
N ILE A 64 -6.51 0.20 3.82
CA ILE A 64 -7.53 0.89 4.63
C ILE A 64 -7.37 2.39 4.38
N ILE A 65 -8.48 3.05 4.05
CA ILE A 65 -8.54 4.51 3.91
C ILE A 65 -9.08 5.08 5.22
N GLN A 66 -8.35 6.03 5.79
CA GLN A 66 -8.70 6.68 7.05
C GLN A 66 -8.53 8.19 6.87
N GLU A 67 -9.48 8.95 7.40
CA GLU A 67 -9.36 10.41 7.47
C GLU A 67 -8.29 10.78 8.49
N GLN A 68 -7.54 11.85 8.21
CA GLN A 68 -6.71 12.45 9.24
C GLN A 68 -7.63 13.22 10.17
N VAL A 69 -7.91 12.68 11.35
CA VAL A 69 -8.57 13.43 12.42
C VAL A 69 -7.56 14.49 12.86
N PRO A 70 -7.83 15.79 12.65
CA PRO A 70 -6.99 16.83 13.20
C PRO A 70 -7.00 16.65 14.72
N THR A 71 -5.83 16.60 15.35
CA THR A 71 -5.75 16.76 16.80
C THR A 71 -6.18 18.19 17.13
N SER A 72 -7.48 18.43 17.23
CA SER A 72 -8.03 19.70 17.69
C SER A 72 -9.01 19.42 18.82
N LEU A 73 -8.49 19.65 20.03
CA LEU A 73 -9.13 20.27 21.20
C LEU A 73 -10.43 19.60 21.67
N ASP A 74 -10.33 18.63 22.58
CA ASP A 74 -11.39 18.29 23.56
C ASP A 74 -10.78 17.46 24.69
N ASP A 75 -9.84 18.08 25.41
CA ASP A 75 -9.48 17.69 26.78
C ASP A 75 -9.08 18.97 27.51
N ASN A 76 -10.02 19.92 27.57
CA ASN A 76 -9.92 21.01 28.54
C ASN A 76 -10.77 20.60 29.75
N PRO A 77 -10.17 20.17 30.87
CA PRO A 77 -10.92 19.73 32.05
C PRO A 77 -11.66 20.88 32.78
N ASP A 78 -11.56 22.12 32.27
CA ASP A 78 -12.09 23.34 32.89
C ASP A 78 -13.41 23.86 32.28
N ASP A 79 -14.13 23.07 31.49
CA ASP A 79 -15.55 23.36 31.21
C ASP A 79 -16.41 23.02 32.44
N GLU A 80 -16.13 23.70 33.57
CA GLU A 80 -17.07 23.85 34.68
C GLU A 80 -18.27 24.64 34.14
N VAL A 81 -19.38 23.92 33.95
CA VAL A 81 -20.69 24.49 33.70
C VAL A 81 -21.13 25.27 34.94
N TRP A 82 -21.18 26.61 34.83
CA TRP A 82 -21.95 27.48 35.72
C TRP A 82 -23.35 27.71 35.14
#